data_AF-A0A088QF71-F1
#
_entry.id   AF-A0A088QF71-F1
#
_cell.length_a   1.000
_cell.length_b   1.000
_cell.length_c   1.000
_cell.angle_alpha   90.00
_cell.angle_beta   90.00
_cell.angle_gamma   90.00
#
_symmetry.space_group_name_H-M   'P 1'
#
loop_
_entity.id
_entity.type
_entity.pdbx_description
1 polymer ?
#
loop_
_entity_poly.entity_id
_entity_poly.type
_entity_poly.pdbx_seq_one_letter_code
_entity_poly.pdbx_strand_id
1 'polypeptide(L)'
;MGKKRRSGKFTAGVTGAALGVAAGAALGAYVLNPAGAGIDFGTGAASERDAAVARADAQQARADEANRIIEPIVGEIVKDSLKDVPVLVIATPDATDEQLAGVSETLRAAGAPDAGVLKLADKFLSAAGADELKDTVATSLPADVQLDPERREPGRQAGQALAPVSELDKDGGERASAADRKLLLEALKGGGFVEYEEGTLRPAAGIVIVGNHGTVSKAAIDKGEDPEFGAGLVADLAVALAEGFGAGDDAAGHVVVGTDGFGREGVSALPDDRWGADPAVKRVDAVSDAAGQVGVVRWIKQ
;
A
#
# COMPACT_ATOMS: atom_id res chain seq x y z
N MET A 1 -1.46 50.04 -25.05
CA MET A 1 -1.88 48.88 -25.85
C MET A 1 -0.72 47.88 -25.86
N GLY A 2 -0.79 46.61 -25.45
CA GLY A 2 -1.80 45.81 -24.78
C GLY A 2 -1.10 44.61 -24.12
N LYS A 3 -1.48 44.27 -22.88
CA LYS A 3 -0.99 43.08 -22.15
C LYS A 3 -1.75 41.85 -22.66
N LYS A 4 -1.07 40.90 -23.31
CA LYS A 4 -1.62 39.57 -23.60
C LYS A 4 -1.66 38.76 -22.30
N ARG A 5 -2.86 38.54 -21.77
CA ARG A 5 -3.14 37.51 -20.77
C ARG A 5 -3.31 36.18 -21.50
N ARG A 6 -2.45 35.19 -21.23
CA ARG A 6 -2.71 33.78 -21.57
C ARG A 6 -3.52 33.18 -20.41
N SER A 7 -4.79 32.90 -20.67
CA SER A 7 -5.62 32.09 -19.78
C SER A 7 -5.27 30.62 -20.00
N GLY A 8 -4.55 30.01 -19.06
CA GLY A 8 -4.45 28.57 -18.95
C GLY A 8 -5.75 28.03 -18.36
N LYS A 9 -6.47 27.21 -19.11
CA LYS A 9 -7.61 26.43 -18.63
C LYS A 9 -7.07 25.36 -17.67
N PHE A 10 -7.32 25.52 -16.37
CA PHE A 10 -7.18 24.44 -15.41
C PHE A 10 -8.43 23.56 -15.52
N THR A 11 -8.27 22.38 -16.12
CA THR A 11 -9.26 21.30 -16.06
C THR A 11 -9.25 20.73 -14.65
N ALA A 12 -10.29 21.04 -13.88
CA ALA A 12 -10.51 20.49 -12.55
C ALA A 12 -10.83 19.00 -12.68
N GLY A 13 -9.84 18.16 -12.38
CA GLY A 13 -10.07 16.75 -12.04
C GLY A 13 -10.63 16.68 -10.63
N VAL A 14 -11.70 15.92 -10.44
CA VAL A 14 -12.25 15.62 -9.12
C VAL A 14 -11.24 14.74 -8.38
N THR A 15 -10.46 15.36 -7.51
CA THR A 15 -9.58 14.69 -6.56
C THR A 15 -10.39 14.39 -5.31
N GLY A 16 -10.82 13.14 -5.14
CA GLY A 16 -11.35 12.64 -3.87
C GLY A 16 -10.21 12.44 -2.87
N ALA A 17 -9.64 13.55 -2.37
CA ALA A 17 -8.71 13.55 -1.26
C ALA A 17 -8.63 14.96 -0.66
N ALA A 18 -9.27 15.20 0.49
CA ALA A 18 -8.94 16.32 1.38
C ALA A 18 -9.77 16.31 2.69
N LEU A 19 -9.76 15.27 3.53
CA LEU A 19 -10.40 15.36 4.88
C LEU A 19 -9.69 14.61 6.02
N GLY A 20 -8.36 14.47 6.00
CA GLY A 20 -7.60 13.81 7.09
C GLY A 20 -6.47 14.60 7.77
N VAL A 21 -6.07 15.78 7.27
CA VAL A 21 -4.72 16.31 7.56
C VAL A 21 -4.62 17.31 8.73
N ALA A 22 -5.70 17.71 9.41
CA ALA A 22 -5.62 18.89 10.30
C ALA A 22 -5.30 18.65 11.79
N ALA A 23 -5.17 17.41 12.30
CA ALA A 23 -5.04 17.17 13.75
C ALA A 23 -3.59 16.98 14.27
N GLY A 24 -2.66 16.47 13.46
CA GLY A 24 -1.33 16.05 13.95
C GLY A 24 -0.31 17.18 14.20
N ALA A 25 -0.46 18.34 13.56
CA ALA A 25 0.56 19.40 13.60
C ALA A 25 0.51 20.28 14.86
N ALA A 26 -0.55 20.22 15.67
CA ALA A 26 -0.72 21.11 16.81
C ALA A 26 0.01 20.64 18.08
N LEU A 27 0.35 19.35 18.21
CA LEU A 27 0.94 18.79 19.44
C LEU A 27 2.48 18.67 19.42
N GLY A 28 3.10 18.61 18.23
CA GLY A 28 4.58 18.54 18.11
C GLY A 28 5.30 19.88 18.35
N ALA A 29 4.60 21.00 18.16
CA ALA A 29 5.19 22.34 18.30
C ALA A 29 5.14 22.89 19.75
N TYR A 30 4.42 22.26 20.67
CA TYR A 30 4.22 22.79 22.03
C TYR A 30 5.22 22.26 23.08
N VAL A 31 6.12 21.35 22.71
CA VAL A 31 7.07 20.71 23.65
C VAL A 31 8.45 21.41 23.67
N LEU A 32 8.74 22.35 22.76
CA LEU A 32 10.09 22.94 22.61
C LEU A 32 10.14 24.48 22.66
N ASN A 33 9.51 25.11 23.65
CA ASN A 33 9.87 26.49 24.03
C ASN A 33 9.81 26.73 25.55
N PRO A 34 10.92 26.58 26.28
CA PRO A 34 10.99 26.90 27.70
C PRO A 34 11.30 28.40 27.88
N ALA A 35 10.35 29.27 27.53
CA ALA A 35 10.43 30.69 27.85
C ALA A 35 9.03 31.29 28.06
N GLY A 36 8.52 31.12 29.28
CA GLY A 36 7.59 32.07 29.91
C GLY A 36 6.21 32.26 29.28
N ALA A 37 5.36 31.24 29.33
CA ALA A 37 3.91 31.41 29.40
C ALA A 37 3.33 30.20 30.15
N GLY A 38 2.50 30.45 31.17
CA GLY A 38 1.94 29.41 32.02
C GLY A 38 1.18 28.36 31.21
N ILE A 39 1.35 27.10 31.59
CA ILE A 39 0.63 25.98 30.98
C ILE A 39 -0.81 26.04 31.50
N ASP A 40 -1.74 26.47 30.64
CA ASP A 40 -3.17 26.30 30.90
C ASP A 40 -3.58 24.89 30.44
N PHE A 41 -3.58 23.93 31.36
CA PHE A 41 -4.27 22.64 31.16
C PHE A 41 -5.79 22.86 31.32
N GLY A 42 -6.35 23.71 30.48
CA GLY A 42 -7.71 24.20 30.56
C GLY A 42 -8.65 23.51 29.58
N THR A 43 -9.95 23.57 29.90
CA THR A 43 -11.13 23.10 29.13
C THR A 43 -11.14 23.41 27.62
N GLY A 44 -10.28 24.32 27.13
CA GLY A 44 -10.09 24.62 25.71
C GLY A 44 -9.53 23.44 24.91
N ALA A 45 -8.53 22.73 25.42
CA ALA A 45 -7.94 21.56 24.73
C ALA A 45 -8.88 20.35 24.70
N ALA A 46 -9.82 20.26 25.64
CA ALA A 46 -10.90 19.26 25.61
C ALA A 46 -11.98 19.65 24.59
N SER A 47 -12.43 20.91 24.61
CA SER A 47 -13.42 21.44 23.65
C SER A 47 -12.94 21.40 22.20
N GLU A 48 -11.66 21.68 21.95
CA GLU A 48 -11.04 21.57 20.62
C GLU A 48 -10.97 20.12 20.13
N ARG A 49 -10.64 19.17 21.02
CA ARG A 49 -10.69 17.73 20.72
C ARG A 49 -12.10 17.27 20.41
N ASP A 50 -13.08 17.63 21.24
CA ASP A 50 -14.49 17.26 21.05
C ASP A 50 -15.02 17.82 19.72
N ALA A 51 -14.66 19.06 19.38
CA ALA A 51 -15.02 19.67 18.10
C ALA A 51 -14.32 18.99 16.91
N ALA A 52 -13.08 18.52 17.08
CA ALA A 52 -12.37 17.76 16.05
C ALA A 52 -13.01 16.37 15.83
N VAL A 53 -13.34 15.66 16.91
CA VAL A 53 -14.04 14.36 16.88
C VAL A 53 -15.41 14.52 16.20
N ALA A 54 -16.22 15.48 16.64
CA ALA A 54 -17.54 15.71 16.04
C ALA A 54 -17.47 16.06 14.53
N ARG A 55 -16.42 16.77 14.11
CA ARG A 55 -16.17 17.01 12.67
C ARG A 55 -15.76 15.73 11.97
N ALA A 56 -14.86 14.93 12.54
CA ALA A 56 -14.45 13.66 11.95
C ALA A 56 -15.64 12.72 11.77
N ASP A 57 -16.48 12.57 12.79
CA ASP A 57 -17.70 11.75 12.75
C ASP A 57 -18.67 12.24 11.65
N ALA A 58 -18.87 13.56 11.55
CA ALA A 58 -19.72 14.13 10.52
C ALA A 58 -19.16 13.93 9.10
N GLN A 59 -17.83 13.88 8.94
CA GLN A 59 -17.21 13.58 7.64
C GLN A 59 -17.30 12.08 7.32
N GLN A 60 -17.07 11.21 8.31
CA GLN A 60 -17.22 9.77 8.14
C GLN A 60 -18.66 9.44 7.71
N ALA A 61 -19.67 9.99 8.40
CA ALA A 61 -21.06 9.77 8.03
C ALA A 61 -21.41 10.23 6.60
N ARG A 62 -20.74 11.30 6.11
CA ARG A 62 -20.89 11.75 4.71
C ARG A 62 -20.18 10.83 3.73
N ALA A 63 -19.01 10.31 4.09
CA ALA A 63 -18.27 9.33 3.29
C ALA A 63 -19.07 8.03 3.18
N ASP A 64 -19.61 7.52 4.29
CA ASP A 64 -20.44 6.31 4.31
C ASP A 64 -21.68 6.47 3.41
N GLU A 65 -22.34 7.62 3.45
CA GLU A 65 -23.49 7.90 2.57
C GLU A 65 -23.08 7.97 1.09
N ALA A 66 -21.96 8.62 0.78
CA ALA A 66 -21.43 8.62 -0.58
C ALA A 66 -21.06 7.20 -1.05
N ASN A 67 -20.51 6.38 -0.15
CA ASN A 67 -20.15 5.00 -0.43
C ASN A 67 -21.38 4.16 -0.78
N ARG A 68 -22.47 4.29 -0.01
CA ARG A 68 -23.76 3.60 -0.30
C ARG A 68 -24.35 3.96 -1.66
N ILE A 69 -24.10 5.17 -2.15
CA ILE A 69 -24.56 5.61 -3.48
C ILE A 69 -23.71 4.99 -4.59
N ILE A 70 -22.39 4.84 -4.36
CA ILE A 70 -21.43 4.35 -5.35
C ILE A 70 -21.40 2.82 -5.40
N GLU A 71 -21.53 2.15 -4.25
CA GLU A 71 -21.42 0.70 -4.09
C GLU A 71 -22.25 -0.10 -5.11
N PRO A 72 -23.53 0.24 -5.40
CA PRO A 72 -24.32 -0.49 -6.40
C PRO A 72 -23.81 -0.35 -7.84
N ILE A 73 -23.00 0.67 -8.13
CA ILE A 73 -22.52 1.00 -9.48
C ILE A 73 -21.00 0.82 -9.66
N VAL A 74 -20.25 0.42 -8.62
CA VAL A 74 -18.78 0.22 -8.70
C VAL A 74 -18.41 -0.67 -9.88
N GLY A 75 -19.09 -1.80 -10.03
CA GLY A 75 -18.80 -2.75 -11.10
C GLY A 75 -18.96 -2.14 -12.49
N GLU A 76 -19.91 -1.21 -12.68
CA GLU A 76 -20.07 -0.48 -13.94
C GLU A 76 -19.00 0.59 -14.13
N ILE A 77 -18.59 1.27 -13.05
CA ILE A 77 -17.55 2.30 -13.06
C ILE A 77 -16.20 1.73 -13.51
N VAL A 78 -15.83 0.56 -12.99
CA VAL A 78 -14.52 -0.06 -13.25
C VAL A 78 -14.51 -0.98 -14.45
N LYS A 79 -15.68 -1.30 -15.02
CA LYS A 79 -15.85 -2.33 -16.02
C LYS A 79 -14.82 -2.27 -17.15
N ASP A 80 -14.17 -3.41 -17.41
CA ASP A 80 -13.18 -3.62 -18.48
C ASP A 80 -11.98 -2.64 -18.45
N SER A 81 -11.80 -1.88 -17.37
CA SER A 81 -10.77 -0.85 -17.26
C SER A 81 -9.37 -1.41 -17.08
N LEU A 82 -9.25 -2.67 -16.62
CA LEU A 82 -8.02 -3.45 -16.45
C LEU A 82 -8.02 -4.72 -17.31
N LYS A 83 -8.80 -4.72 -18.39
CA LYS A 83 -8.81 -5.83 -19.32
C LYS A 83 -7.38 -6.11 -19.80
N ASP A 84 -6.99 -7.38 -19.75
CA ASP A 84 -5.66 -7.86 -20.15
C ASP A 84 -4.50 -7.34 -19.26
N VAL A 85 -4.79 -6.74 -18.11
CA VAL A 85 -3.79 -6.33 -17.09
C VAL A 85 -3.86 -7.31 -15.92
N PRO A 86 -3.02 -8.37 -15.88
CA PRO A 86 -3.02 -9.31 -14.77
C PRO A 86 -2.56 -8.63 -13.48
N VAL A 87 -3.31 -8.83 -12.39
CA VAL A 87 -3.03 -8.16 -11.10
C VAL A 87 -2.76 -9.19 -10.01
N LEU A 88 -1.62 -9.02 -9.33
CA LEU A 88 -1.24 -9.77 -8.13
C LEU A 88 -1.69 -8.98 -6.89
N VAL A 89 -2.37 -9.64 -5.96
CA VAL A 89 -2.71 -9.05 -4.67
C VAL A 89 -1.76 -9.57 -3.60
N ILE A 90 -1.13 -8.65 -2.86
CA ILE A 90 -0.30 -8.95 -1.69
C ILE A 90 -1.07 -8.51 -0.45
N ALA A 91 -1.44 -9.43 0.43
CA ALA A 91 -2.16 -9.12 1.66
C ALA A 91 -1.20 -9.09 2.86
N THR A 92 -1.22 -8.02 3.65
CA THR A 92 -0.49 -7.96 4.92
C THR A 92 -1.24 -8.77 6.00
N PRO A 93 -0.56 -9.18 7.09
CA PRO A 93 -1.18 -9.97 8.16
C PRO A 93 -2.36 -9.30 8.87
N ASP A 94 -2.42 -7.97 8.85
CA ASP A 94 -3.52 -7.18 9.41
C ASP A 94 -4.64 -6.87 8.41
N ALA A 95 -4.54 -7.36 7.16
CA ALA A 95 -5.62 -7.26 6.20
C ALA A 95 -6.84 -8.08 6.66
N THR A 96 -8.03 -7.48 6.59
CA THR A 96 -9.27 -8.19 6.87
C THR A 96 -9.73 -9.01 5.66
N ASP A 97 -10.50 -10.06 5.90
CA ASP A 97 -11.10 -10.85 4.81
C ASP A 97 -12.00 -9.98 3.92
N GLU A 98 -12.66 -8.97 4.50
CA GLU A 98 -13.52 -8.02 3.81
C GLU A 98 -12.73 -7.11 2.86
N GLN A 99 -11.59 -6.58 3.31
CA GLN A 99 -10.68 -5.80 2.47
C GLN A 99 -10.18 -6.61 1.29
N LEU A 100 -9.68 -7.82 1.55
CA LEU A 100 -9.15 -8.69 0.51
C LEU A 100 -10.24 -9.10 -0.49
N ALA A 101 -11.44 -9.46 -0.01
CA ALA A 101 -12.57 -9.83 -0.86
C ALA A 101 -13.05 -8.65 -1.72
N GLY A 102 -13.20 -7.46 -1.13
CA GLY A 102 -13.66 -6.26 -1.83
C GLY A 102 -12.70 -5.80 -2.93
N VAL A 103 -11.39 -5.78 -2.65
CA VAL A 103 -10.36 -5.50 -3.65
C VAL A 103 -10.39 -6.54 -4.78
N SER A 104 -10.41 -7.83 -4.42
CA SER A 104 -10.41 -8.92 -5.42
C SER A 104 -11.67 -8.90 -6.31
N GLU A 105 -12.83 -8.62 -5.72
CA GLU A 105 -14.08 -8.48 -6.46
C GLU A 105 -14.07 -7.27 -7.39
N THR A 106 -13.54 -6.13 -6.93
CA THR A 106 -13.44 -4.93 -7.75
C THR A 106 -12.46 -5.11 -8.91
N LEU A 107 -11.31 -5.76 -8.69
CA LEU A 107 -10.37 -6.10 -9.76
C LEU A 107 -11.01 -7.04 -10.79
N ARG A 108 -11.76 -8.05 -10.35
CA ARG A 108 -12.52 -8.95 -11.22
C ARG A 108 -13.60 -8.19 -12.01
N ALA A 109 -14.34 -7.29 -11.37
CA ALA A 109 -15.31 -6.43 -12.05
C ALA A 109 -14.65 -5.50 -13.08
N ALA A 110 -13.40 -5.09 -12.83
CA ALA A 110 -12.59 -4.32 -13.76
C ALA A 110 -12.07 -5.11 -14.96
N GLY A 111 -12.29 -6.42 -14.99
CA GLY A 111 -11.82 -7.31 -16.05
C GLY A 111 -10.35 -7.71 -15.94
N ALA A 112 -9.70 -7.48 -14.79
CA ALA A 112 -8.32 -7.88 -14.56
C ALA A 112 -8.19 -9.41 -14.52
N PRO A 113 -7.30 -10.03 -15.33
CA PRO A 113 -6.90 -11.41 -15.11
C PRO A 113 -6.29 -11.59 -13.71
N ASP A 114 -6.69 -12.64 -13.01
CA ASP A 114 -6.17 -12.93 -11.67
C ASP A 114 -4.70 -13.38 -11.75
N ALA A 115 -3.77 -12.73 -11.05
CA ALA A 115 -2.39 -13.19 -10.94
C ALA A 115 -2.10 -13.89 -9.59
N GLY A 116 -3.15 -14.12 -8.81
CA GLY A 116 -3.14 -14.82 -7.53
C GLY A 116 -3.06 -13.87 -6.34
N VAL A 117 -3.05 -14.48 -5.14
CA VAL A 117 -2.96 -13.79 -3.86
C VAL A 117 -1.76 -14.32 -3.07
N LEU A 118 -0.86 -13.42 -2.70
CA LEU A 118 0.29 -13.69 -1.83
C LEU A 118 0.02 -13.07 -0.45
N LYS A 119 -0.15 -13.89 0.59
CA LYS A 119 -0.32 -13.40 1.96
C LYS A 119 1.04 -13.32 2.64
N LEU A 120 1.39 -12.17 3.19
CA LEU A 120 2.54 -12.04 4.07
C LEU A 120 2.18 -12.62 5.45
N ALA A 121 3.11 -13.33 6.08
CA ALA A 121 2.96 -13.81 7.44
C ALA A 121 3.48 -12.79 8.46
N ASP A 122 3.06 -12.88 9.72
CA ASP A 122 3.58 -12.04 10.80
C ASP A 122 5.12 -12.08 10.89
N LYS A 123 5.71 -13.25 10.60
CA LYS A 123 7.16 -13.44 10.58
C LYS A 123 7.87 -12.59 9.52
N PHE A 124 7.23 -12.32 8.38
CA PHE A 124 7.79 -11.42 7.36
C PHE A 124 7.96 -10.00 7.91
N LEU A 125 7.06 -9.58 8.81
CA LEU A 125 7.00 -8.22 9.33
C LEU A 125 7.52 -8.10 10.76
N SER A 126 8.08 -9.15 11.33
CA SER A 126 8.63 -9.14 12.69
C SER A 126 10.12 -8.83 12.72
N ALA A 127 10.56 -8.20 13.81
CA ALA A 127 11.98 -7.94 14.03
C ALA A 127 12.78 -9.24 14.14
N ALA A 128 12.18 -10.30 14.69
CA ALA A 128 12.80 -11.61 14.82
C ALA A 128 12.98 -12.33 13.47
N GLY A 129 12.08 -12.11 12.50
CA GLY A 129 12.14 -12.73 11.18
C GLY A 129 13.05 -12.01 10.18
N ALA A 130 13.45 -10.78 10.45
CA ALA A 130 14.16 -9.89 9.53
C ALA A 130 15.47 -10.48 8.98
N ASP A 131 16.34 -11.03 9.84
CA ASP A 131 17.62 -11.60 9.39
C ASP A 131 17.43 -12.89 8.60
N GLU A 132 16.54 -13.77 9.07
CA GLU A 132 16.22 -15.02 8.37
C GLU A 132 15.55 -14.76 7.01
N LEU A 133 14.74 -13.70 6.89
CA LEU A 133 14.16 -13.27 5.62
C LEU A 133 15.26 -12.89 4.63
N LYS A 134 16.25 -12.11 5.08
CA LYS A 134 17.38 -11.71 4.24
C LYS A 134 18.20 -12.90 3.77
N ASP A 135 18.50 -13.84 4.66
CA ASP A 135 19.24 -15.05 4.32
C ASP A 135 18.45 -15.93 3.32
N THR A 136 17.14 -16.07 3.54
CA THR A 136 16.24 -16.84 2.66
C THR A 136 16.20 -16.23 1.25
N VAL A 137 16.05 -14.90 1.18
CA VAL A 137 16.03 -14.17 -0.09
C VAL A 137 17.39 -14.27 -0.79
N ALA A 138 18.50 -14.00 -0.09
CA ALA A 138 19.84 -14.00 -0.68
C ALA A 138 20.27 -15.37 -1.23
N THR A 139 19.78 -16.47 -0.65
CA THR A 139 20.08 -17.84 -1.09
C THR A 139 19.17 -18.34 -2.21
N SER A 140 18.06 -17.64 -2.48
CA SER A 140 17.02 -18.05 -3.42
C SER A 140 16.79 -17.03 -4.54
N LEU A 141 17.80 -16.18 -4.81
CA LEU A 141 17.71 -15.16 -5.85
C LEU A 141 17.63 -15.80 -7.25
N PRO A 142 16.77 -15.27 -8.15
CA PRO A 142 16.83 -15.59 -9.56
C PRO A 142 18.20 -15.24 -10.16
N ALA A 143 18.63 -15.98 -11.19
CA ALA A 143 19.99 -15.90 -11.73
C ALA A 143 20.43 -14.50 -12.19
N ASP A 144 19.50 -13.67 -12.68
CA ASP A 144 19.78 -12.34 -13.22
C ASP A 144 19.44 -11.20 -12.25
N VAL A 145 19.22 -11.52 -10.96
CA VAL A 145 18.84 -10.55 -9.93
C VAL A 145 20.02 -10.26 -9.02
N GLN A 146 20.36 -8.98 -8.91
CA GLN A 146 21.35 -8.49 -7.97
C GLN A 146 20.65 -7.63 -6.93
N LEU A 147 20.86 -7.97 -5.65
CA LEU A 147 20.42 -7.13 -4.54
C LEU A 147 21.35 -5.92 -4.42
N ASP A 148 20.78 -4.77 -4.06
CA ASP A 148 21.56 -3.57 -3.79
C ASP A 148 22.41 -3.76 -2.52
N PRO A 149 23.75 -3.73 -2.61
CA PRO A 149 24.62 -3.95 -1.46
C PRO A 149 24.60 -2.79 -0.46
N GLU A 150 24.19 -1.59 -0.88
CA GLU A 150 24.09 -0.39 -0.02
C GLU A 150 22.75 -0.33 0.72
N ARG A 151 21.71 -0.97 0.18
CA ARG A 151 20.33 -0.94 0.69
C ARG A 151 19.92 -2.32 1.23
N ARG A 152 20.29 -2.60 2.49
CA ARG A 152 20.21 -3.93 3.12
C ARG A 152 19.01 -4.12 4.06
N GLU A 153 18.01 -3.25 3.95
CA GLU A 153 16.76 -3.36 4.68
C GLU A 153 16.01 -4.63 4.23
N PRO A 154 15.51 -5.47 5.16
CA PRO A 154 14.86 -6.74 4.81
C PRO A 154 13.71 -6.59 3.82
N GLY A 155 12.84 -5.59 4.03
CA GLY A 155 11.72 -5.30 3.12
C GLY A 155 12.19 -4.96 1.70
N ARG A 156 13.27 -4.16 1.57
CA ARG A 156 13.83 -3.81 0.27
C ARG A 156 14.43 -5.01 -0.44
N GLN A 157 15.22 -5.82 0.25
CA GLN A 157 15.81 -7.01 -0.35
C GLN A 157 14.73 -8.00 -0.81
N ALA A 158 13.68 -8.19 0.00
CA ALA A 158 12.54 -9.00 -0.39
C ALA A 158 11.82 -8.44 -1.62
N GLY A 159 11.59 -7.12 -1.69
CA GLY A 159 10.98 -6.47 -2.85
C GLY A 159 11.81 -6.59 -4.12
N GLN A 160 13.13 -6.40 -4.02
CA GLN A 160 14.06 -6.58 -5.15
C GLN A 160 14.07 -8.01 -5.68
N ALA A 161 13.93 -9.01 -4.81
CA ALA A 161 13.83 -10.40 -5.22
C ALA A 161 12.45 -10.76 -5.79
N LEU A 162 11.37 -10.20 -5.22
CA LEU A 162 9.99 -10.47 -5.62
C LEU A 162 9.59 -9.77 -6.92
N ALA A 163 10.09 -8.57 -7.18
CA ALA A 163 9.75 -7.79 -8.38
C ALA A 163 9.91 -8.59 -9.70
N PRO A 164 11.09 -9.15 -10.03
CA PRO A 164 11.31 -9.82 -11.30
C PRO A 164 10.56 -11.14 -11.43
N VAL A 165 10.28 -11.84 -10.32
CA VAL A 165 9.46 -13.07 -10.36
C VAL A 165 7.97 -12.78 -10.45
N SER A 166 7.55 -11.56 -10.15
CA SER A 166 6.14 -11.16 -10.17
C SER A 166 5.78 -10.42 -11.46
N GLU A 167 6.74 -9.98 -12.29
CA GLU A 167 6.51 -9.08 -13.43
C GLU A 167 6.38 -9.79 -14.78
N LEU A 168 5.44 -9.31 -15.59
CA LEU A 168 5.42 -9.49 -17.04
C LEU A 168 6.18 -8.37 -17.76
N ASP A 169 6.94 -8.73 -18.78
CA ASP A 169 7.48 -7.75 -19.73
C ASP A 169 6.39 -7.21 -20.68
N LYS A 170 6.70 -6.14 -21.44
CA LYS A 170 5.76 -5.53 -22.41
C LYS A 170 5.29 -6.46 -23.54
N ASP A 171 6.05 -7.51 -23.84
CA ASP A 171 5.72 -8.46 -24.90
C ASP A 171 4.90 -9.64 -24.34
N GLY A 172 4.55 -9.60 -23.04
CA GLY A 172 3.81 -10.62 -22.32
C GLY A 172 4.66 -11.81 -21.86
N GLY A 173 5.99 -11.69 -21.94
CA GLY A 173 6.95 -12.65 -21.42
C GLY A 173 7.13 -12.53 -19.90
N GLU A 174 7.60 -13.61 -19.28
CA GLU A 174 7.95 -13.59 -17.86
C GLU A 174 9.35 -12.98 -17.68
N ARG A 175 9.52 -12.02 -16.77
CA ARG A 175 10.82 -11.38 -16.53
C ARG A 175 11.84 -12.31 -15.86
N ALA A 176 11.39 -13.17 -14.95
CA ALA A 176 12.16 -14.28 -14.41
C ALA A 176 11.58 -15.62 -14.85
N SER A 177 12.42 -16.66 -14.91
CA SER A 177 11.96 -17.99 -15.29
C SER A 177 10.95 -18.56 -14.28
N ALA A 178 10.01 -19.39 -14.75
CA ALA A 178 9.09 -20.10 -13.88
C ALA A 178 9.80 -20.95 -12.80
N ALA A 179 11.01 -21.45 -13.09
CA ALA A 179 11.82 -22.20 -12.14
C ALA A 179 12.37 -21.31 -11.03
N ASP A 180 12.90 -20.13 -11.36
CA ASP A 180 13.40 -19.16 -10.38
C ASP A 180 12.26 -18.60 -9.51
N ARG A 181 11.12 -18.28 -10.14
CA ARG A 181 9.91 -17.87 -9.42
C ARG A 181 9.48 -18.93 -8.42
N LYS A 182 9.42 -20.20 -8.85
CA LYS A 182 9.06 -21.32 -7.98
C LYS A 182 10.05 -21.46 -6.82
N LEU A 183 11.35 -21.40 -7.09
CA LEU A 183 12.40 -21.53 -6.08
C LEU A 183 12.26 -20.46 -4.98
N LEU A 184 12.13 -19.18 -5.36
CA LEU A 184 11.99 -18.09 -4.41
C LEU A 184 10.70 -18.22 -3.59
N LEU A 185 9.56 -18.48 -4.24
CA LEU A 185 8.27 -18.62 -3.57
C LEU A 185 8.24 -19.84 -2.63
N GLU A 186 8.85 -20.97 -3.00
CA GLU A 186 8.96 -22.15 -2.13
C GLU A 186 9.89 -21.88 -0.95
N ALA A 187 10.99 -21.15 -1.13
CA ALA A 187 11.88 -20.77 -0.05
C ALA A 187 11.20 -19.83 0.96
N LEU A 188 10.49 -18.80 0.48
CA LEU A 188 9.74 -17.88 1.33
C LEU A 188 8.60 -18.60 2.09
N LYS A 189 7.88 -19.50 1.42
CA LYS A 189 6.82 -20.32 2.05
C LYS A 189 7.40 -21.29 3.08
N GLY A 190 8.49 -21.98 2.74
CA GLY A 190 9.19 -22.92 3.63
C GLY A 190 9.79 -22.23 4.86
N GLY A 191 10.24 -20.99 4.71
CA GLY A 191 10.67 -20.13 5.81
C GLY A 191 9.54 -19.55 6.66
N GLY A 192 8.27 -19.73 6.25
CA GLY A 192 7.10 -19.21 6.96
C GLY A 192 6.91 -17.70 6.82
N PHE A 193 7.44 -17.10 5.75
CA PHE A 193 7.32 -15.67 5.46
C PHE A 193 6.08 -15.33 4.63
N VAL A 194 5.63 -16.25 3.80
CA VAL A 194 4.47 -16.04 2.93
C VAL A 194 3.57 -17.28 2.88
N GLU A 195 2.31 -17.06 2.55
CA GLU A 195 1.33 -18.08 2.24
C GLU A 195 0.69 -17.78 0.88
N TYR A 196 0.51 -18.82 0.07
CA TYR A 196 -0.20 -18.75 -1.20
C TYR A 196 -0.68 -20.14 -1.61
N GLU A 197 -1.68 -20.16 -2.47
CA GLU A 197 -2.16 -21.38 -3.10
C GLU A 197 -1.21 -21.81 -4.23
N GLU A 198 -0.73 -23.05 -4.18
CA GLU A 198 0.25 -23.53 -5.15
C GLU A 198 -0.31 -23.54 -6.57
N GLY A 199 0.46 -23.03 -7.52
CA GLY A 199 0.06 -22.97 -8.93
C GLY A 199 -0.91 -21.84 -9.28
N THR A 200 -1.29 -20.96 -8.33
CA THR A 200 -2.15 -19.80 -8.63
C THR A 200 -1.38 -18.53 -8.91
N LEU A 201 -0.19 -18.36 -8.31
CA LEU A 201 0.65 -17.19 -8.53
C LEU A 201 1.22 -17.17 -9.96
N ARG A 202 0.87 -16.12 -10.70
CA ARG A 202 1.32 -15.85 -12.06
C ARG A 202 2.04 -14.50 -12.10
N PRO A 203 2.92 -14.29 -13.08
CA PRO A 203 3.40 -12.95 -13.38
C PRO A 203 2.25 -11.99 -13.68
N ALA A 204 2.43 -10.74 -13.28
CA ALA A 204 1.44 -9.68 -13.26
C ALA A 204 1.99 -8.41 -13.95
N ALA A 205 1.08 -7.54 -14.37
CA ALA A 205 1.36 -6.18 -14.81
C ALA A 205 0.88 -5.13 -13.76
N GLY A 206 0.25 -5.59 -12.68
CA GLY A 206 -0.09 -4.75 -11.53
C GLY A 206 0.11 -5.49 -10.21
N ILE A 207 0.56 -4.78 -9.18
CA ILE A 207 0.61 -5.28 -7.81
C ILE A 207 -0.25 -4.37 -6.93
N VAL A 208 -1.12 -4.98 -6.15
CA VAL A 208 -1.89 -4.30 -5.10
C VAL A 208 -1.49 -4.86 -3.75
N ILE A 209 -0.86 -4.05 -2.91
CA ILE A 209 -0.65 -4.38 -1.49
C ILE A 209 -1.86 -3.88 -0.71
N VAL A 210 -2.52 -4.78 0.02
CA VAL A 210 -3.71 -4.49 0.83
C VAL A 210 -3.47 -4.82 2.30
N GLY A 211 -3.91 -3.93 3.18
CA GLY A 211 -3.80 -4.08 4.62
C GLY A 211 -4.66 -3.07 5.37
N ASN A 212 -4.85 -3.26 6.68
CA ASN A 212 -5.51 -2.24 7.49
C ASN A 212 -4.58 -1.04 7.72
N HIS A 213 -3.47 -1.26 8.42
CA HIS A 213 -2.34 -0.34 8.56
C HIS A 213 -1.10 -0.81 7.79
N GLY A 214 -1.15 -2.02 7.21
CA GLY A 214 -0.02 -2.59 6.47
C GLY A 214 1.07 -3.06 7.42
N THR A 215 0.70 -3.83 8.44
CA THR A 215 1.61 -4.26 9.50
C THR A 215 1.30 -5.68 9.99
N VAL A 216 2.00 -6.12 11.03
CA VAL A 216 1.72 -7.38 11.72
C VAL A 216 0.28 -7.44 12.23
N SER A 217 -0.24 -8.64 12.38
CA SER A 217 -1.60 -8.90 12.84
C SER A 217 -1.82 -8.39 14.26
N LYS A 218 -3.08 -8.13 14.62
CA LYS A 218 -3.44 -7.79 16.00
C LYS A 218 -2.94 -8.83 17.01
N ALA A 219 -2.99 -10.12 16.65
CA ALA A 219 -2.53 -11.18 17.53
C ALA A 219 -1.01 -11.16 17.76
N ALA A 220 -0.23 -10.70 16.77
CA ALA A 220 1.21 -10.48 16.91
C ALA A 220 1.52 -9.25 17.77
N ILE A 221 0.78 -8.15 17.60
CA ILE A 221 0.88 -6.96 18.47
C ILE A 221 0.58 -7.33 19.92
N ASP A 222 -0.49 -8.10 20.16
CA ASP A 222 -0.86 -8.55 21.51
C ASP A 222 0.22 -9.49 22.13
N LYS A 223 1.12 -10.06 21.31
CA LYS A 223 2.30 -10.85 21.72
C LYS A 223 3.58 -10.03 21.83
N GLY A 224 3.52 -8.72 21.59
CA GLY A 224 4.64 -7.79 21.77
C GLY A 224 5.45 -7.51 20.49
N GLU A 225 4.97 -7.89 19.31
CA GLU A 225 5.56 -7.43 18.06
C GLU A 225 5.34 -5.91 17.88
N ASP A 226 6.30 -5.25 17.25
CA ASP A 226 6.24 -3.81 16.99
C ASP A 226 5.56 -3.52 15.64
N PRO A 227 4.34 -2.96 15.64
CA PRO A 227 3.65 -2.63 14.42
C PRO A 227 4.27 -1.47 13.62
N GLU A 228 5.10 -0.61 14.22
CA GLU A 228 5.82 0.43 13.48
C GLU A 228 6.95 -0.19 12.65
N PHE A 229 7.67 -1.15 13.24
CA PHE A 229 8.68 -1.94 12.54
C PHE A 229 8.07 -2.66 11.34
N GLY A 230 6.95 -3.37 11.55
CA GLY A 230 6.24 -4.09 10.48
C GLY A 230 5.80 -3.16 9.33
N ALA A 231 5.24 -2.00 9.66
CA ALA A 231 4.84 -1.01 8.66
C ALA A 231 6.04 -0.48 7.85
N GLY A 232 7.19 -0.29 8.51
CA GLY A 232 8.44 0.06 7.84
C GLY A 232 8.91 -1.00 6.84
N LEU A 233 8.77 -2.28 7.16
CA LEU A 233 9.12 -3.38 6.26
C LEU A 233 8.18 -3.44 5.03
N VAL A 234 6.89 -3.20 5.20
CA VAL A 234 5.94 -3.10 4.07
C VAL A 234 6.27 -1.89 3.19
N ALA A 235 6.69 -0.76 3.78
CA ALA A 235 7.11 0.42 3.04
C ALA A 235 8.32 0.13 2.15
N ASP A 236 9.35 -0.46 2.75
CA ASP A 236 10.58 -0.83 2.07
C ASP A 236 10.30 -1.87 0.96
N LEU A 237 9.42 -2.84 1.23
CA LEU A 237 8.95 -3.80 0.24
C LEU A 237 8.24 -3.12 -0.93
N ALA A 238 7.28 -2.22 -0.66
CA ALA A 238 6.50 -1.53 -1.68
C ALA A 238 7.38 -0.65 -2.58
N VAL A 239 8.33 0.08 -1.98
CA VAL A 239 9.29 0.91 -2.72
C VAL A 239 10.19 0.04 -3.60
N ALA A 240 10.79 -1.02 -3.05
CA ALA A 240 11.64 -1.90 -3.84
C ALA A 240 10.88 -2.65 -4.95
N LEU A 241 9.61 -3.02 -4.69
CA LEU A 241 8.73 -3.52 -5.73
C LEU A 241 8.52 -2.44 -6.79
N ALA A 242 8.15 -1.21 -6.46
CA ALA A 242 7.91 -0.17 -7.46
C ALA A 242 9.17 0.26 -8.23
N GLU A 243 10.36 0.17 -7.61
CA GLU A 243 11.64 0.43 -8.25
C GLU A 243 12.05 -0.68 -9.23
N GLY A 244 11.62 -1.92 -8.99
CA GLY A 244 11.98 -3.09 -9.80
C GLY A 244 10.89 -3.57 -10.77
N PHE A 245 9.62 -3.42 -10.39
CA PHE A 245 8.40 -3.77 -11.10
C PHE A 245 7.90 -2.53 -11.83
N GLY A 246 7.80 -2.57 -13.16
CA GLY A 246 7.65 -1.34 -13.92
C GLY A 246 8.98 -0.65 -14.21
N ALA A 247 10.12 -1.30 -13.96
CA ALA A 247 11.44 -0.71 -14.17
C ALA A 247 11.92 -0.86 -15.62
N GLY A 248 11.88 0.25 -16.37
CA GLY A 248 12.44 0.38 -17.71
C GLY A 248 11.51 1.10 -18.68
N ASP A 249 12.05 1.60 -19.79
CA ASP A 249 11.28 2.31 -20.84
C ASP A 249 10.17 1.43 -21.48
N ASP A 250 10.21 0.14 -21.21
CA ASP A 250 9.40 -0.94 -21.77
C ASP A 250 8.52 -1.65 -20.71
N ALA A 251 8.30 -1.04 -19.54
CA ALA A 251 7.61 -1.71 -18.44
C ALA A 251 6.14 -1.26 -18.29
N ALA A 252 5.26 -2.20 -17.96
CA ALA A 252 3.82 -1.97 -17.74
C ALA A 252 3.42 -2.05 -16.25
N GLY A 253 4.40 -2.26 -15.36
CA GLY A 253 4.19 -2.58 -13.96
C GLY A 253 3.76 -1.37 -13.12
N HIS A 254 2.64 -1.49 -12.43
CA HIS A 254 2.18 -0.51 -11.44
C HIS A 254 2.05 -1.13 -10.06
N VAL A 255 2.57 -0.44 -9.03
CA VAL A 255 2.42 -0.84 -7.63
C VAL A 255 1.51 0.14 -6.91
N VAL A 256 0.45 -0.39 -6.30
CA VAL A 256 -0.51 0.35 -5.50
C VAL A 256 -0.54 -0.22 -4.09
N VAL A 257 -0.54 0.66 -3.09
CA VAL A 257 -0.75 0.28 -1.69
C VAL A 257 -2.07 0.87 -1.22
N GLY A 258 -3.03 0.00 -0.90
CA GLY A 258 -4.35 0.33 -0.39
C GLY A 258 -4.47 -0.01 1.09
N THR A 259 -4.75 0.97 1.93
CA THR A 259 -4.97 0.75 3.37
C THR A 259 -6.13 1.58 3.92
N ASP A 260 -6.66 1.22 5.09
CA ASP A 260 -7.69 2.01 5.81
C ASP A 260 -7.12 2.89 6.93
N GLY A 261 -5.83 2.69 7.23
CA GLY A 261 -5.11 3.27 8.35
C GLY A 261 -4.37 4.57 8.03
N PHE A 262 -4.32 5.02 6.76
CA PHE A 262 -3.61 6.25 6.42
C PHE A 262 -4.23 7.45 7.15
N GLY A 263 -3.43 8.15 7.96
CA GLY A 263 -3.88 9.37 8.65
C GLY A 263 -4.83 9.15 9.83
N ARG A 264 -5.03 7.91 10.30
CA ARG A 264 -5.79 7.61 11.53
C ARG A 264 -4.89 7.55 12.78
N GLU A 265 -5.48 7.84 13.95
CA GLU A 265 -4.81 7.78 15.26
C GLU A 265 -4.57 6.32 15.69
N GLY A 266 -3.40 6.01 16.26
CA GLY A 266 -2.90 4.64 16.40
C GLY A 266 -1.62 4.46 15.57
N VAL A 267 -0.91 3.34 15.76
CA VAL A 267 0.42 3.07 15.18
C VAL A 267 0.52 3.63 13.77
N SER A 268 1.24 4.73 13.70
CA SER A 268 1.16 5.59 12.56
C SER A 268 2.07 5.04 11.48
N ALA A 269 1.47 4.25 10.59
CA ALA A 269 1.61 4.48 9.16
C ALA A 269 0.93 5.82 8.75
N LEU A 270 1.05 6.90 9.55
CA LEU A 270 1.25 8.22 8.96
C LEU A 270 2.39 8.02 7.97
N PRO A 271 2.40 8.71 6.82
CA PRO A 271 3.48 8.53 5.89
C PRO A 271 4.77 8.80 6.66
N ASP A 272 5.46 7.72 7.01
CA ASP A 272 6.90 7.73 7.01
C ASP A 272 7.26 8.51 5.76
N ASP A 273 8.13 9.50 5.88
CA ASP A 273 8.58 10.24 4.73
C ASP A 273 8.97 9.30 3.57
N ARG A 274 9.38 8.06 3.89
CA ARG A 274 9.48 6.88 3.00
C ARG A 274 8.26 6.60 2.10
N TRP A 275 7.03 6.57 2.62
CA TRP A 275 5.79 6.39 1.83
C TRP A 275 5.40 7.64 1.03
N GLY A 276 5.83 8.82 1.48
CA GLY A 276 5.50 10.11 0.88
C GLY A 276 6.51 10.61 -0.15
N ALA A 277 7.73 10.09 -0.14
CA ALA A 277 8.86 10.59 -0.93
C ALA A 277 9.05 9.86 -2.26
N ASP A 278 8.58 8.62 -2.40
CA ASP A 278 8.73 7.87 -3.65
C ASP A 278 7.51 8.04 -4.57
N PRO A 279 7.61 8.78 -5.69
CA PRO A 279 6.50 8.96 -6.62
C PRO A 279 6.11 7.67 -7.37
N ALA A 280 6.93 6.62 -7.32
CA ALA A 280 6.67 5.34 -7.97
C ALA A 280 5.58 4.54 -7.25
N VAL A 281 5.44 4.67 -5.93
CA VAL A 281 4.41 3.97 -5.16
C VAL A 281 3.11 4.78 -5.15
N LYS A 282 2.02 4.22 -5.71
CA LYS A 282 0.70 4.84 -5.62
C LYS A 282 -0.01 4.43 -4.33
N ARG A 283 -0.71 5.38 -3.71
CA ARG A 283 -1.42 5.16 -2.45
C ARG A 283 -2.91 5.35 -2.61
N VAL A 284 -3.66 4.49 -1.93
CA VAL A 284 -5.10 4.53 -1.80
C VAL A 284 -5.46 4.41 -0.33
N ASP A 285 -6.28 5.34 0.13
CA ASP A 285 -6.87 5.31 1.46
C ASP A 285 -8.29 4.74 1.40
N ALA A 286 -8.80 4.26 2.53
CA ALA A 286 -10.10 3.64 2.69
C ALA A 286 -10.33 2.49 1.67
N VAL A 287 -9.39 1.54 1.62
CA VAL A 287 -9.44 0.38 0.71
C VAL A 287 -10.63 -0.55 0.98
N SER A 288 -11.23 -0.51 2.18
CA SER A 288 -12.50 -1.18 2.47
C SER A 288 -13.69 -0.53 1.76
N ASP A 289 -13.60 0.75 1.40
CA ASP A 289 -14.69 1.49 0.79
C ASP A 289 -14.69 1.32 -0.73
N ALA A 290 -15.87 1.34 -1.34
CA ALA A 290 -16.06 1.28 -2.78
C ALA A 290 -15.28 2.38 -3.52
N ALA A 291 -15.23 3.59 -2.94
CA ALA A 291 -14.45 4.69 -3.50
C ALA A 291 -12.94 4.41 -3.50
N GLY A 292 -12.40 3.80 -2.43
CA GLY A 292 -11.00 3.39 -2.36
C GLY A 292 -10.70 2.29 -3.38
N GLN A 293 -11.56 1.28 -3.48
CA GLN A 293 -11.41 0.17 -4.44
C GLN A 293 -11.40 0.66 -5.90
N VAL A 294 -12.25 1.62 -6.26
CA VAL A 294 -12.19 2.31 -7.57
C VAL A 294 -10.87 3.06 -7.74
N GLY A 295 -10.36 3.68 -6.67
CA GLY A 295 -9.05 4.32 -6.64
C GLY A 295 -7.91 3.36 -6.96
N VAL A 296 -7.93 2.14 -6.42
CA VAL A 296 -6.94 1.08 -6.72
C VAL A 296 -6.88 0.82 -8.22
N VAL A 297 -8.04 0.52 -8.81
CA VAL A 297 -8.16 0.23 -10.24
C VAL A 297 -7.63 1.37 -11.10
N ARG A 298 -7.97 2.62 -10.75
CA ARG A 298 -7.51 3.81 -11.46
C ARG A 298 -5.98 3.96 -11.44
N TRP A 299 -5.33 3.58 -10.35
CA TRP A 299 -3.88 3.69 -10.25
C TRP A 299 -3.14 2.60 -11.01
N ILE A 300 -3.67 1.37 -11.03
CA ILE A 300 -3.09 0.27 -11.83
C ILE A 300 -3.17 0.57 -13.33
N LYS A 301 -4.17 1.32 -13.78
CA LYS A 301 -4.36 1.64 -15.21
C LYS A 301 -3.37 2.66 -15.80
N GLN A 302 -2.71 3.47 -14.97
CA GLN A 302 -2.02 4.71 -15.38
C GLN A 302 -0.55 4.51 -15.72
#